data_AF-A0A0P6RI37-F1
#
_entry.id   AF-A0A0P6RI37-F1
#
_cell.length_a   1.000
_cell.length_b   1.000
_cell.length_c   1.000
_cell.angle_alpha   90.00
_cell.angle_beta   90.00
_cell.angle_gamma   90.00
#
_symmetry.space_group_name_H-M   'P 1'
#
loop_
_entity.id
_entity.type
_entity.pdbx_description
1 polymer ?
#
loop_
_entity_poly.entity_id
_entity_poly.type
_entity_poly.pdbx_seq_one_letter_code
_entity_poly.pdbx_strand_id
1 'polypeptide(L)' 'MTVLHIGFLGVTTLILLGFREQLAALHGALLGMDATSVKNGYFSYLATYKILIFVTALIPYLALKLL' A
#
# COMPACT_ATOMS: atom_id res chain seq x y z
N MET A 1 16.32 0.27 4.74
CA MET A 1 14.98 0.86 4.47
C MET A 1 14.13 0.00 3.54
N THR A 2 14.68 -0.54 2.45
CA THR A 2 13.95 -1.37 1.48
C THR A 2 13.17 -2.54 2.10
N VAL A 3 13.78 -3.30 3.02
CA VAL A 3 13.12 -4.42 3.72
C VAL A 3 11.92 -3.95 4.53
N LEU A 4 12.05 -2.83 5.26
CA LEU A 4 10.95 -2.27 6.05
C LEU A 4 9.79 -1.83 5.16
N HIS A 5 10.08 -1.15 4.05
CA HIS A 5 9.09 -0.72 3.08
C HIS A 5 8.35 -1.89 2.42
N ILE A 6 9.08 -2.91 1.98
CA ILE A 6 8.50 -4.11 1.38
C ILE A 6 7.67 -4.87 2.42
N GLY A 7 8.16 -5.00 3.64
CA GLY A 7 7.43 -5.62 4.76
C GLY A 7 6.12 -4.88 5.05
N PHE A 8 6.16 -3.55 5.18
CA PHE A 8 4.97 -2.73 5.41
C PHE A 8 3.96 -2.86 4.25
N LEU A 9 4.43 -2.80 3.00
CA LEU A 9 3.58 -2.99 1.82
C LEU A 9 2.93 -4.38 1.83
N GLY A 10 3.70 -5.42 2.16
CA GLY A 10 3.22 -6.79 2.23
C GLY A 10 2.16 -6.98 3.32
N VAL A 11 2.44 -6.53 4.54
CA VAL A 11 1.49 -6.59 5.66
C VAL A 11 0.21 -5.83 5.33
N THR A 12 0.30 -4.61 4.80
CA THR A 12 -0.87 -3.81 4.41
C THR A 12 -1.69 -4.52 3.33
N THR A 13 -1.02 -5.13 2.36
CA THR A 13 -1.67 -5.90 1.29
C THR A 13 -2.41 -7.12 1.85
N LEU A 14 -1.81 -7.86 2.78
CA LEU A 14 -2.43 -9.03 3.41
C LEU A 14 -3.65 -8.64 4.26
N ILE A 15 -3.55 -7.55 5.02
CA ILE A 15 -4.67 -6.99 5.77
C ILE A 15 -5.82 -6.62 4.82
N LEU A 16 -5.53 -5.90 3.75
CA LEU A 16 -6.57 -5.52 2.79
C LEU A 16 -7.14 -6.73 2.03
N LEU A 17 -6.34 -7.75 1.74
CA LEU A 17 -6.83 -8.97 1.09
C LEU A 17 -7.90 -9.67 1.93
N GLY A 18 -7.69 -9.79 3.24
CA GLY A 18 -8.61 -10.45 4.17
C GLY A 18 -9.75 -9.57 4.67
N PHE A 19 -9.49 -8.27 4.85
CA PHE A 19 -10.38 -7.37 5.60
C PHE A 19 -10.89 -6.15 4.80
N ARG A 20 -10.67 -6.08 3.48
CA ARG A 20 -11.10 -4.92 2.66
C ARG A 20 -12.57 -4.54 2.81
N GLU A 21 -13.47 -5.50 2.98
CA GLU A 21 -14.91 -5.19 3.08
C GLU A 21 -15.24 -4.54 4.43
N GLN A 22 -14.72 -5.07 5.55
CA GLN A 22 -14.95 -4.44 6.87
C GLN A 22 -14.24 -3.09 6.98
N LEU A 23 -13.00 -3.00 6.48
CA LEU A 23 -12.24 -1.75 6.50
C LEU A 23 -12.87 -0.69 5.60
N ALA A 24 -13.38 -1.06 4.42
CA ALA A 24 -14.05 -0.12 3.53
C ALA A 24 -15.37 0.39 4.13
N ALA A 25 -16.14 -0.46 4.81
CA ALA A 25 -17.32 -0.03 5.54
C ALA A 25 -16.98 0.95 6.66
N LEU A 26 -15.94 0.64 7.47
CA LEU A 26 -15.47 1.51 8.55
C LEU A 26 -15.00 2.87 8.03
N HIS A 27 -14.07 2.88 7.07
CA HIS A 27 -13.54 4.12 6.50
C HIS A 27 -14.60 4.88 5.70
N GLY A 28 -15.52 4.19 5.04
CA GLY A 28 -16.66 4.81 4.34
C GLY A 28 -17.56 5.58 5.31
N ALA A 29 -17.92 4.97 6.45
CA ALA A 29 -18.70 5.63 7.49
C ALA A 29 -17.96 6.84 8.10
N LEU A 30 -16.66 6.71 8.37
CA LEU A 30 -15.85 7.79 8.93
C LEU A 30 -15.67 8.98 7.98
N LEU A 31 -15.62 8.72 6.67
CA LEU A 31 -15.31 9.74 5.66
C LEU A 31 -16.55 10.19 4.86
N GLY A 32 -17.73 9.64 5.13
CA GLY A 32 -18.94 9.92 4.37
C GLY A 32 -18.85 9.47 2.91
N MET A 33 -18.13 8.39 2.63
CA MET A 33 -17.90 7.87 1.29
C MET A 33 -18.50 6.47 1.10
N ASP A 34 -18.85 6.12 -0.13
CA ASP A 34 -19.24 4.77 -0.45
C ASP A 34 -18.05 3.80 -0.38
N ALA A 35 -18.33 2.55 0.01
CA ALA A 35 -17.31 1.53 0.18
C ALA A 35 -16.54 1.21 -1.12
N THR A 36 -17.12 1.44 -2.30
CA THR A 36 -16.44 1.20 -3.58
C THR A 36 -15.37 2.26 -3.83
N SER A 37 -15.68 3.53 -3.60
CA SER A 37 -14.71 4.62 -3.65
C SER A 37 -13.56 4.42 -2.68
N VAL A 38 -13.84 3.96 -1.45
CA VAL A 38 -12.80 3.62 -0.46
C VAL A 38 -11.90 2.49 -0.96
N LYS A 39 -12.47 1.41 -1.51
CA LYS A 39 -11.70 0.28 -2.08
C LYS A 39 -10.83 0.72 -3.26
N ASN A 40 -11.33 1.59 -4.13
CA ASN A 40 -10.54 2.19 -5.20
C ASN A 40 -9.38 3.02 -4.64
N GLY A 41 -9.63 3.78 -3.56
CA GLY A 41 -8.60 4.51 -2.83
C GLY A 41 -7.49 3.62 -2.30
N TYR A 42 -7.81 2.45 -1.73
CA TYR A 42 -6.81 1.48 -1.27
C TYR A 42 -5.91 0.98 -2.41
N PHE A 43 -6.48 0.67 -3.57
CA PHE A 43 -5.71 0.26 -4.74
C PHE A 43 -4.77 1.37 -5.20
N SER A 44 -5.28 2.60 -5.33
CA SER A 44 -4.48 3.77 -5.72
C SER A 44 -3.36 4.05 -4.72
N TYR A 45 -3.64 3.96 -3.42
CA TYR A 45 -2.63 4.11 -2.37
C TYR A 45 -1.52 3.05 -2.50
N LEU A 46 -1.89 1.77 -2.60
CA LEU A 46 -0.91 0.68 -2.75
C LEU A 46 -0.08 0.81 -4.02
N ALA A 47 -0.68 1.25 -5.14
CA ALA A 47 0.02 1.48 -6.39
C ALA A 47 1.03 2.63 -6.27
N THR A 48 0.62 3.78 -5.75
CA THR A 48 1.51 4.93 -5.52
C THR A 48 2.61 4.59 -4.53
N TYR A 49 2.30 3.88 -3.44
CA TYR A 49 3.29 3.47 -2.46
C TYR A 49 4.33 2.50 -3.06
N LYS A 50 3.91 1.57 -3.93
CA LYS A 50 4.83 0.70 -4.68
C LYS A 50 5.84 1.50 -5.51
N ILE A 51 5.36 2.52 -6.23
CA ILE A 51 6.22 3.40 -7.04
C ILE A 51 7.22 4.14 -6.14
N LEU A 52 6.76 4.69 -5.01
CA LEU A 52 7.65 5.34 -4.04
C LEU A 52 8.75 4.41 -3.56
N ILE A 53 8.42 3.17 -3.18
CA ILE A 53 9.42 2.19 -2.74
C ILE A 53 10.44 1.92 -3.84
N PHE A 54 9.99 1.77 -5.09
CA PHE A 54 10.90 1.51 -6.21
C PHE A 54 11.90 2.66 -6.38
N VAL A 55 11.42 3.90 -6.40
CA VAL A 55 12.27 5.07 -6.66
C VAL A 55 13.16 5.41 -5.46
N THR A 56 12.66 5.37 -4.24
CA THR A 56 13.36 5.91 -3.06
C THR A 56 14.16 4.88 -2.27
N ALA A 57 13.87 3.58 -2.44
CA ALA A 57 14.48 2.54 -1.62
C ALA A 57 15.03 1.36 -2.43
N LEU A 58 14.21 0.71 -3.26
CA LEU A 58 14.59 -0.54 -3.92
C LEU A 58 15.64 -0.31 -5.01
N ILE A 59 15.39 0.58 -5.97
CA ILE A 59 16.32 0.82 -7.08
C ILE A 59 17.67 1.35 -6.56
N PRO A 60 17.73 2.34 -5.65
CA PRO A 60 19.01 2.78 -5.09
C PRO A 60 19.78 1.67 -4.36
N TYR A 61 19.08 0.83 -3.59
CA TYR A 61 19.70 -0.30 -2.90
C TYR A 61 20.29 -1.32 -3.89
N LEU A 62 19.57 -1.64 -4.96
CA LEU A 62 20.05 -2.56 -6.00
C LEU A 62 21.25 -1.96 -6.74
N ALA A 63 21.21 -0.67 -7.08
CA ALA A 63 22.33 0.01 -7.72
C ALA A 63 23.62 -0.12 -6.88
N LEU A 64 23.53 0.13 -5.57
CA LEU A 64 24.68 -0.02 -4.65
C LEU A 64 25.19 -1.46 -4.53
N LYS A 65 24.34 -2.46 -4.75
CA LYS A 65 24.73 -3.89 -4.68
C LYS A 65 25.31 -4.44 -5.98
N LEU A 66 25.09 -3.76 -7.10
CA LEU A 66 25.57 -4.15 -8.42
C LEU A 66 26.91 -3.49 -8.78
N LEU A 67 27.32 -2.46 -8.04
CA LEU A 67 28.67 -1.88 -8.07
C LEU A 67 29.65 -2.79 -7.31
#